data_AF-A0A1T4K6T3-F1
#
_entry.id   AF-A0A1T4K6T3-F1
#
_cell.length_a   1.000
_cell.length_b   1.000
_cell.length_c   1.000
_cell.angle_alpha   90.00
_cell.angle_beta   90.00
_cell.angle_gamma   90.00
#
_symmetry.space_group_name_H-M   'P 1'
#
loop_
_entity.id
_entity.type
_entity.pdbx_description
1 polymer ?
#
loop_
_entity_poly.entity_id
_entity_poly.type
_entity_poly.pdbx_seq_one_letter_code
_entity_poly.pdbx_strand_id
1 'polypeptide(L)'
;MVFLFRDKSIVNIFFLAVLSIAVHLHFFAETPLIVVNKDDGFFSDLLIRYVKGQPDTLLFLLYHCLILIQAIRLNMALNDLRMFQQNTYTAAMAYILLSGMLVQWCSISSSLISNFMVIWIFIRLSKLYNHPSPKTLLFNTGLIVGASVLCYHPTAILIGVVLFALAVVRPFRLAEWLILLMGILLPFYFLFSWLFLNDQLGRVRVFLPSIEVDLPVKHWNLPLVIGLSVLLLNLLVGFYYWQQSINRMVIQIRKTWSVMLVMLLILLAIPFIFRHTGIESGVMCLVPLASYASIAFSAPRRLIVPNLLFWLAAAVIVYNNWLLFKN
;
A
#
# COMPACT_ATOMS: atom_id res chain seq x y z
N MET A 1 14.05 20.73 -4.38
CA MET A 1 13.73 19.47 -3.69
C MET A 1 13.19 18.43 -4.66
N VAL A 2 11.97 18.58 -5.19
CA VAL A 2 11.33 17.55 -6.05
C VAL A 2 12.10 17.28 -7.35
N PHE A 3 12.80 18.28 -7.88
CA PHE A 3 13.64 18.14 -9.08
C PHE A 3 14.67 17.01 -8.97
N LEU A 4 15.28 16.81 -7.80
CA LEU A 4 16.29 15.77 -7.58
C LEU A 4 15.73 14.37 -7.93
N PHE A 5 14.48 14.12 -7.59
CA PHE A 5 13.82 12.82 -7.80
C PHE A 5 13.20 12.65 -9.19
N ARG A 6 13.21 13.68 -10.03
CA ARG A 6 12.79 13.57 -11.44
C ARG A 6 13.86 12.94 -12.33
N ASP A 7 15.10 12.90 -11.87
CA ASP A 7 16.19 12.26 -12.60
C ASP A 7 16.22 10.75 -12.36
N LYS A 8 16.79 10.01 -13.33
CA LYS A 8 16.99 8.55 -13.26
C LYS A 8 18.26 8.16 -12.49
N SER A 9 18.97 9.13 -11.89
CA SER A 9 20.26 8.86 -11.25
C SER A 9 20.11 7.87 -10.08
N ILE A 10 21.02 6.90 -9.99
CA ILE A 10 21.09 5.95 -8.86
C ILE A 10 21.34 6.67 -7.53
N VAL A 11 21.97 7.85 -7.57
CA VAL A 11 22.18 8.72 -6.40
C VAL A 11 20.85 9.07 -5.73
N ASN A 12 19.73 9.04 -6.46
CA ASN A 12 18.42 9.29 -5.90
C ASN A 12 17.98 8.24 -4.88
N ILE A 13 18.52 7.02 -4.92
CA ILE A 13 18.28 6.00 -3.88
C ILE A 13 18.86 6.47 -2.54
N PHE A 14 20.05 7.08 -2.54
CA PHE A 14 20.63 7.67 -1.34
C PHE A 14 19.77 8.82 -0.81
N PHE A 15 19.31 9.72 -1.70
CA PHE A 15 18.41 10.80 -1.30
C PHE A 15 17.05 10.30 -0.77
N LEU A 16 16.55 9.16 -1.24
CA LEU A 16 15.34 8.53 -0.70
C LEU A 16 15.58 8.02 0.73
N ALA A 17 16.75 7.43 1.03
CA ALA A 17 17.11 7.03 2.38
C ALA A 17 17.17 8.24 3.33
N VAL A 18 17.83 9.33 2.89
CA VAL A 18 17.87 10.59 3.63
C VAL A 18 16.46 11.16 3.84
N LEU A 19 15.61 11.14 2.81
CA LEU A 19 14.23 11.60 2.91
C LEU A 19 13.41 10.76 3.90
N SER A 20 13.60 9.44 3.93
CA SER A 20 12.89 8.57 4.87
C SER A 20 13.24 8.91 6.32
N ILE A 21 14.52 9.12 6.60
CA ILE A 21 14.97 9.54 7.93
C ILE A 21 14.43 10.95 8.25
N ALA A 22 14.46 11.87 7.29
CA ALA A 22 13.97 13.24 7.45
C ALA A 22 12.46 13.31 7.76
N VAL A 23 11.65 12.52 7.06
CA VAL A 23 10.19 12.43 7.28
C VAL A 23 9.88 11.84 8.65
N HIS A 24 10.67 10.85 9.06
CA HIS A 24 10.45 10.10 10.29
C HIS A 24 11.43 10.48 11.42
N LEU A 25 11.90 11.75 11.43
CA LEU A 25 12.83 12.26 12.46
C LEU A 25 12.27 12.15 13.88
N HIS A 26 10.95 12.15 14.04
CA HIS A 26 10.30 11.97 15.34
C HIS A 26 10.68 10.64 16.01
N PHE A 27 11.10 9.62 15.24
CA PHE A 27 11.51 8.35 15.82
C PHE A 27 12.81 8.39 16.62
N PHE A 28 13.58 9.48 16.54
CA PHE A 28 14.74 9.67 17.43
C PHE A 28 14.33 9.99 18.87
N ALA A 29 13.08 10.40 19.09
CA ALA A 29 12.59 10.73 20.41
C ALA A 29 11.42 9.84 20.85
N GLU A 30 10.66 9.23 19.92
CA GLU A 30 9.68 8.18 20.22
C GLU A 30 9.97 6.90 19.43
N THR A 31 9.85 5.73 20.04
CA THR A 31 10.09 4.47 19.34
C THR A 31 8.91 4.11 18.43
N PRO A 32 9.14 3.53 17.23
CA PRO A 32 8.05 3.06 16.38
C PRO A 32 7.15 2.06 17.13
N LEU A 33 5.86 2.39 17.25
CA LEU A 33 4.90 1.54 17.94
C LEU A 33 4.63 0.28 17.11
N ILE A 34 4.48 -0.87 17.79
CA ILE A 34 4.09 -2.12 17.17
C ILE A 34 2.60 -2.31 17.42
N VAL A 35 1.79 -2.16 16.38
CA VAL A 35 0.34 -2.26 16.49
C VAL A 35 -0.14 -3.58 15.91
N VAL A 36 -0.74 -4.36 16.80
CA VAL A 36 -1.14 -5.73 16.51
C VAL A 36 -2.47 -6.02 17.16
N ASN A 37 -3.45 -6.45 16.37
CA ASN A 37 -4.68 -7.03 16.88
C ASN A 37 -4.55 -8.55 16.95
N LYS A 38 -5.11 -9.14 18.01
CA LYS A 38 -4.97 -10.57 18.33
C LYS A 38 -5.56 -11.52 17.27
N ASP A 39 -6.37 -11.02 16.35
CA ASP A 39 -7.07 -11.82 15.34
C ASP A 39 -6.87 -11.29 13.91
N ASP A 40 -5.75 -10.61 13.62
CA ASP A 40 -5.50 -10.00 12.30
C ASP A 40 -4.84 -10.95 11.27
N GLY A 41 -4.51 -12.19 11.66
CA GLY A 41 -3.86 -13.20 10.80
C GLY A 41 -2.38 -13.43 11.12
N PHE A 42 -1.68 -14.19 10.26
CA PHE A 42 -0.33 -14.67 10.56
C PHE A 42 0.73 -13.57 10.77
N PHE A 43 0.60 -12.39 10.14
CA PHE A 43 1.55 -11.29 10.36
C PHE A 43 1.46 -10.72 11.78
N SER A 44 0.27 -10.72 12.38
CA SER A 44 0.09 -10.33 13.78
C SER A 44 0.87 -11.25 14.71
N ASP A 45 0.73 -12.57 14.51
CA ASP A 45 1.48 -13.57 15.28
C ASP A 45 3.00 -13.42 15.12
N LEU A 46 3.47 -13.16 13.89
CA LEU A 46 4.91 -12.96 13.61
C LEU A 46 5.43 -11.71 14.34
N LEU A 47 4.70 -10.60 14.27
CA LEU A 47 5.06 -9.37 14.95
C LEU A 47 5.12 -9.56 16.47
N ILE A 48 4.13 -10.24 17.07
CA ILE A 48 4.10 -10.51 18.52
C ILE A 48 5.28 -11.39 18.94
N ARG A 49 5.60 -12.44 18.18
CA ARG A 49 6.61 -13.42 18.58
C ARG A 49 8.05 -12.96 18.36
N TYR A 50 8.31 -12.25 17.25
CA TYR A 50 9.68 -11.98 16.82
C TYR A 50 10.09 -10.50 16.88
N VAL A 51 9.12 -9.58 16.77
CA VAL A 51 9.40 -8.14 16.66
C VAL A 51 9.09 -7.42 17.98
N LYS A 52 8.03 -7.82 18.69
CA LYS A 52 7.67 -7.25 19.97
C LYS A 52 8.74 -7.57 21.02
N GLY A 53 9.28 -6.52 21.66
CA GLY A 53 10.34 -6.63 22.68
C GLY A 53 11.77 -6.58 22.15
N GLN A 54 11.96 -6.36 20.84
CA GLN A 54 13.27 -6.06 20.26
C GLN A 54 13.76 -4.66 20.65
N PRO A 55 15.09 -4.39 20.60
CA PRO A 55 15.62 -3.09 20.95
C PRO A 55 15.14 -2.01 19.97
N ASP A 56 14.97 -0.80 20.50
CA ASP A 56 14.44 0.37 19.78
C ASP A 56 15.19 0.68 18.48
N THR A 57 16.52 0.51 18.49
CA THR A 57 17.38 0.69 17.31
C THR A 57 17.03 -0.30 16.19
N LEU A 58 16.68 -1.54 16.52
CA LEU A 58 16.28 -2.54 15.55
C LEU A 58 14.90 -2.20 14.98
N LEU A 59 13.96 -1.74 15.81
CA LEU A 59 12.63 -1.32 15.36
C LEU A 59 12.71 -0.11 14.42
N PHE A 60 13.54 0.88 14.78
CA PHE A 60 13.84 2.03 13.93
C PHE A 60 14.38 1.61 12.56
N LEU A 61 15.41 0.75 12.53
CA LEU A 61 16.00 0.26 11.28
C LEU A 61 15.00 -0.57 10.47
N LEU A 62 14.22 -1.41 11.14
CA LEU A 62 13.20 -2.25 10.51
C LEU A 62 12.14 -1.40 9.82
N TYR A 63 11.57 -0.39 10.50
CA TYR A 63 10.56 0.49 9.91
C TYR A 63 11.08 1.19 8.64
N HIS A 64 12.28 1.79 8.71
CA HIS A 64 12.89 2.46 7.57
C HIS A 64 13.17 1.49 6.42
N CYS A 65 13.64 0.28 6.72
CA CYS A 65 13.87 -0.77 5.74
C CYS A 65 12.55 -1.17 5.04
N LEU A 66 11.46 -1.35 5.80
CA LEU A 66 10.14 -1.67 5.26
C LEU A 66 9.66 -0.58 4.28
N ILE A 67 9.66 0.68 4.71
CA ILE A 67 9.20 1.81 3.89
C ILE A 67 10.08 1.98 2.64
N LEU A 68 11.41 1.94 2.79
CA LEU A 68 12.33 2.13 1.66
C LEU A 68 12.21 1.01 0.63
N ILE A 69 12.17 -0.26 1.04
CA ILE A 69 12.04 -1.37 0.10
C ILE A 69 10.69 -1.28 -0.62
N GLN A 70 9.60 -0.97 0.08
CA GLN A 70 8.27 -0.83 -0.53
C GLN A 70 8.23 0.33 -1.54
N ALA A 71 8.76 1.50 -1.16
CA ALA A 71 8.84 2.68 -2.01
C ALA A 71 9.64 2.42 -3.29
N ILE A 72 10.83 1.83 -3.15
CA ILE A 72 11.73 1.53 -4.28
C ILE A 72 11.09 0.47 -5.19
N ARG A 73 10.54 -0.61 -4.62
CA ARG A 73 9.90 -1.70 -5.39
C ARG A 73 8.69 -1.20 -6.17
N LEU A 74 7.85 -0.36 -5.57
CA LEU A 74 6.74 0.28 -6.26
C LEU A 74 7.25 1.16 -7.41
N ASN A 75 8.25 1.99 -7.16
CA ASN A 75 8.80 2.88 -8.16
C ASN A 75 9.42 2.13 -9.35
N MET A 76 10.17 1.06 -9.08
CA MET A 76 10.70 0.17 -10.12
C MET A 76 9.57 -0.45 -10.94
N ALA A 77 8.51 -0.96 -10.29
CA ALA A 77 7.37 -1.53 -10.97
C ALA A 77 6.68 -0.53 -11.92
N LEU A 78 6.43 0.70 -11.47
CA LEU A 78 5.80 1.74 -12.29
C LEU A 78 6.68 2.16 -13.48
N ASN A 79 8.00 2.20 -13.29
CA ASN A 79 8.97 2.50 -14.35
C ASN A 79 9.05 1.36 -15.39
N ASP A 80 9.09 0.10 -14.95
CA ASP A 80 9.11 -1.06 -15.84
C ASP A 80 7.84 -1.14 -16.70
N LEU A 81 6.69 -0.75 -16.12
CA LEU A 81 5.41 -0.66 -16.81
C LEU A 81 5.26 0.60 -17.68
N ARG A 82 6.27 1.49 -17.67
CA ARG A 82 6.26 2.79 -18.37
C ARG A 82 4.99 3.60 -18.07
N MET A 83 4.56 3.60 -16.81
CA MET A 83 3.35 4.32 -16.39
C MET A 83 3.53 5.84 -16.38
N PHE A 84 4.77 6.30 -16.36
CA PHE A 84 5.17 7.71 -16.52
C PHE A 84 5.86 7.93 -17.87
N GLN A 85 5.89 9.18 -18.34
CA GLN A 85 6.56 9.53 -19.61
C GLN A 85 8.08 9.34 -19.55
N GLN A 86 8.66 9.44 -18.36
CA GLN A 86 10.09 9.31 -18.10
C GLN A 86 10.30 8.47 -16.83
N ASN A 87 11.43 7.77 -16.76
CA ASN A 87 11.77 6.99 -15.57
C ASN A 87 12.24 7.95 -14.48
N THR A 88 11.51 8.01 -13.38
CA THR A 88 11.79 8.91 -12.25
C THR A 88 11.80 8.12 -10.94
N TYR A 89 12.18 8.79 -9.84
CA TYR A 89 12.05 8.30 -8.46
C TYR A 89 10.91 9.00 -7.70
N THR A 90 10.03 9.71 -8.41
CA THR A 90 8.95 10.49 -7.80
C THR A 90 7.91 9.63 -7.11
N ALA A 91 7.69 8.38 -7.53
CA ALA A 91 6.77 7.48 -6.86
C ALA A 91 7.32 6.96 -5.53
N ALA A 92 8.62 6.64 -5.47
CA ALA A 92 9.27 6.31 -4.21
C ALA A 92 9.27 7.50 -3.25
N MET A 93 9.58 8.70 -3.75
CA MET A 93 9.51 9.93 -2.96
C MET A 93 8.11 10.18 -2.40
N ALA A 94 7.07 10.07 -3.24
CA ALA A 94 5.68 10.23 -2.82
C ALA A 94 5.28 9.19 -1.77
N TYR A 95 5.71 7.93 -1.94
CA TYR A 95 5.41 6.86 -0.98
C TYR A 95 6.00 7.18 0.41
N ILE A 96 7.28 7.54 0.46
CA ILE A 96 7.97 7.90 1.71
C ILE A 96 7.31 9.14 2.35
N LEU A 97 7.08 10.19 1.57
CA LEU A 97 6.47 11.42 2.07
C LEU A 97 5.09 11.18 2.64
N LEU A 98 4.25 10.42 1.93
CA LEU A 98 2.88 10.14 2.37
C LEU A 98 2.83 9.18 3.56
N SER A 99 3.83 8.32 3.76
CA SER A 99 3.90 7.41 4.90
C SER A 99 3.94 8.13 6.26
N GLY A 100 4.50 9.34 6.32
CA GLY A 100 4.57 10.15 7.55
C GLY A 100 3.40 11.13 7.74
N MET A 101 2.40 11.14 6.85
CA MET A 101 1.30 12.12 6.90
C MET A 101 0.41 11.98 8.14
N LEU A 102 0.17 10.72 8.54
CA LEU A 102 -0.65 10.39 9.69
C LEU A 102 0.25 9.71 10.72
N VAL A 103 0.16 10.12 11.99
CA VAL A 103 0.90 9.50 13.10
C VAL A 103 0.59 8.00 13.19
N GLN A 104 -0.66 7.62 12.89
CA GLN A 104 -1.13 6.24 12.87
C GLN A 104 -0.43 5.37 11.81
N TRP A 105 0.22 5.97 10.80
CA TRP A 105 0.97 5.24 9.77
C TRP A 105 2.46 5.11 10.12
N CYS A 106 2.92 5.83 11.15
CA CYS A 106 4.24 5.74 11.74
C CYS A 106 4.35 4.56 12.73
N SER A 107 3.71 3.43 12.42
CA SER A 107 3.73 2.20 13.24
C SER A 107 4.17 0.99 12.44
N ILE A 108 4.80 0.01 13.10
CA ILE A 108 5.07 -1.31 12.52
C ILE A 108 3.83 -2.17 12.75
N SER A 109 2.99 -2.24 11.73
CA SER A 109 1.69 -2.92 11.77
C SER A 109 1.60 -4.03 10.71
N SER A 110 0.66 -4.96 10.90
CA SER A 110 0.36 -6.01 9.93
C SER A 110 -0.05 -5.44 8.56
N SER A 111 -0.72 -4.28 8.54
CA SER A 111 -1.09 -3.56 7.33
C SER A 111 0.11 -3.01 6.57
N LEU A 112 1.12 -2.48 7.28
CA LEU A 112 2.37 -2.02 6.68
C LEU A 112 3.13 -3.17 6.02
N ILE A 113 3.23 -4.33 6.67
CA ILE A 113 3.88 -5.52 6.08
C ILE A 113 3.09 -6.02 4.86
N SER A 114 1.76 -5.98 4.95
CA SER A 114 0.86 -6.41 3.88
C SER A 114 1.04 -5.62 2.57
N ASN A 115 1.55 -4.38 2.61
CA ASN A 115 1.88 -3.63 1.40
C ASN A 115 2.86 -4.33 0.46
N PHE A 116 3.74 -5.22 0.96
CA PHE A 116 4.55 -6.05 0.07
C PHE A 116 3.70 -6.97 -0.81
N MET A 117 2.62 -7.53 -0.26
CA MET A 117 1.67 -8.36 -1.01
C MET A 117 0.86 -7.51 -1.97
N VAL A 118 0.39 -6.32 -1.56
CA VAL A 118 -0.33 -5.38 -2.43
C VAL A 118 0.52 -5.00 -3.65
N ILE A 119 1.78 -4.60 -3.45
CA ILE A 119 2.73 -4.27 -4.53
C ILE A 119 2.96 -5.49 -5.43
N TRP A 120 3.12 -6.69 -4.83
CA TRP A 120 3.35 -7.90 -5.60
C TRP A 120 2.15 -8.28 -6.49
N ILE A 121 0.94 -8.22 -5.93
CA ILE A 121 -0.32 -8.45 -6.64
C ILE A 121 -0.45 -7.43 -7.77
N PHE A 122 -0.22 -6.14 -7.50
CA PHE A 122 -0.27 -5.09 -8.52
C PHE A 122 0.69 -5.39 -9.71
N ILE A 123 1.93 -5.79 -9.43
CA ILE A 123 2.92 -6.14 -10.47
C ILE A 123 2.40 -7.31 -11.32
N ARG A 124 1.82 -8.34 -10.69
CA ARG A 124 1.29 -9.52 -11.40
C ARG A 124 0.09 -9.14 -12.28
N LEU A 125 -0.86 -8.36 -11.75
CA LEU A 125 -2.02 -7.89 -12.49
C LEU A 125 -1.63 -7.03 -13.70
N SER A 126 -0.61 -6.18 -13.55
CA SER A 126 -0.16 -5.29 -14.63
C SER A 126 0.46 -6.05 -15.82
N LYS A 127 1.04 -7.22 -15.57
CA LYS A 127 1.61 -8.10 -16.62
C LYS A 127 0.56 -8.97 -17.32
N LEU A 128 -0.67 -9.02 -16.81
CA LEU A 128 -1.73 -9.90 -17.30
C LEU A 128 -2.17 -9.61 -18.75
N TYR A 129 -2.09 -8.35 -19.19
CA TYR A 129 -2.57 -7.93 -20.51
C TYR A 129 -1.87 -8.67 -21.67
N ASN A 130 -0.53 -8.79 -21.60
CA ASN A 130 0.31 -9.35 -22.67
C ASN A 130 0.99 -10.68 -22.31
N HIS A 131 0.52 -11.37 -21.26
CA HIS A 131 1.18 -12.60 -20.83
C HIS A 131 0.86 -13.77 -21.77
N PRO A 132 1.86 -14.54 -22.24
CA PRO A 132 1.63 -15.68 -23.14
C PRO A 132 0.87 -16.83 -22.46
N SER A 133 1.06 -17.01 -21.14
CA SER A 133 0.38 -18.02 -20.31
C SER A 133 -0.47 -17.36 -19.21
N PRO A 134 -1.62 -16.76 -19.56
CA PRO A 134 -2.43 -15.99 -18.61
C PRO A 134 -3.01 -16.84 -17.48
N LYS A 135 -3.36 -18.11 -17.76
CA LYS A 135 -3.91 -19.05 -16.77
C LYS A 135 -2.96 -19.28 -15.60
N THR A 136 -1.69 -19.55 -15.88
CA THR A 136 -0.65 -19.75 -14.86
C THR A 136 -0.43 -18.48 -14.03
N LEU A 137 -0.40 -17.32 -14.69
CA LEU A 137 -0.27 -16.04 -14.01
C LEU A 137 -1.46 -15.77 -13.08
N LEU A 138 -2.68 -16.08 -13.53
CA LEU A 138 -3.91 -15.90 -12.74
C LEU A 138 -3.96 -16.86 -11.56
N PHE A 139 -3.61 -18.13 -11.74
CA PHE A 139 -3.52 -19.08 -10.64
C PHE A 139 -2.52 -18.61 -9.57
N ASN A 140 -1.31 -18.21 -10.00
CA ASN A 140 -0.28 -17.72 -9.09
C ASN A 140 -0.70 -16.42 -8.38
N THR A 141 -1.40 -15.53 -9.09
CA THR A 141 -1.93 -14.29 -8.49
C THR A 141 -3.00 -14.63 -7.47
N GLY A 142 -3.90 -15.57 -7.79
CA GLY A 142 -4.90 -16.07 -6.85
C GLY A 142 -4.28 -16.67 -5.61
N LEU A 143 -3.23 -17.48 -5.75
CA LEU A 143 -2.49 -18.06 -4.63
C LEU A 143 -1.89 -16.97 -3.73
N ILE A 144 -1.26 -15.94 -4.31
CA ILE A 144 -0.71 -14.81 -3.55
C ILE A 144 -1.82 -14.08 -2.79
N VAL A 145 -2.99 -13.87 -3.41
CA VAL A 145 -4.14 -13.21 -2.77
C VAL A 145 -4.68 -14.07 -1.63
N GLY A 146 -4.92 -15.37 -1.86
CA GLY A 146 -5.40 -16.26 -0.81
C GLY A 146 -4.43 -16.33 0.37
N ALA A 147 -3.13 -16.41 0.10
CA ALA A 147 -2.09 -16.35 1.13
C ALA A 147 -2.07 -15.00 1.85
N SER A 148 -2.25 -13.88 1.14
CA SER A 148 -2.30 -12.57 1.77
C SER A 148 -3.48 -12.46 2.74
N VAL A 149 -4.64 -13.06 2.44
CA VAL A 149 -5.79 -13.07 3.36
C VAL A 149 -5.47 -13.83 4.65
N LEU A 150 -4.74 -14.94 4.56
CA LEU A 150 -4.30 -15.67 5.76
C LEU A 150 -3.23 -14.90 6.54
N CYS A 151 -2.38 -14.13 5.85
CA CYS A 151 -1.37 -13.30 6.49
C CYS A 151 -1.95 -12.05 7.16
N TYR A 152 -2.91 -11.39 6.51
CA TYR A 152 -3.63 -10.24 7.04
C TYR A 152 -5.07 -10.23 6.50
N HIS A 153 -6.03 -10.55 7.38
CA HIS A 153 -7.43 -10.78 6.99
C HIS A 153 -8.10 -9.65 6.20
N PRO A 154 -7.84 -8.36 6.50
CA PRO A 154 -8.41 -7.25 5.73
C PRO A 154 -8.00 -7.23 4.25
N THR A 155 -6.95 -7.95 3.86
CA THR A 155 -6.61 -8.11 2.43
C THR A 155 -7.62 -8.95 1.64
N ALA A 156 -8.59 -9.59 2.29
CA ALA A 156 -9.70 -10.27 1.61
C ALA A 156 -10.39 -9.38 0.57
N ILE A 157 -10.45 -8.08 0.86
CA ILE A 157 -11.00 -7.08 -0.04
C ILE A 157 -10.24 -7.01 -1.40
N LEU A 158 -8.95 -7.39 -1.46
CA LEU A 158 -8.16 -7.47 -2.71
C LEU A 158 -8.69 -8.52 -3.69
N ILE A 159 -9.47 -9.49 -3.24
CA ILE A 159 -10.16 -10.43 -4.14
C ILE A 159 -11.02 -9.65 -5.13
N GLY A 160 -11.74 -8.62 -4.67
CA GLY A 160 -12.53 -7.74 -5.53
C GLY A 160 -11.68 -6.98 -6.56
N VAL A 161 -10.52 -6.47 -6.14
CA VAL A 161 -9.56 -5.80 -7.04
C VAL A 161 -9.09 -6.73 -8.16
N VAL A 162 -8.76 -7.98 -7.82
CA VAL A 162 -8.19 -8.95 -8.75
C VAL A 162 -9.25 -9.47 -9.73
N LEU A 163 -10.48 -9.69 -9.27
CA LEU A 163 -11.62 -10.03 -10.14
C LEU A 163 -11.94 -8.87 -11.11
N PHE A 164 -11.97 -7.63 -10.61
CA PHE A 164 -12.15 -6.46 -11.45
C PHE A 164 -11.02 -6.31 -12.47
N ALA A 165 -9.77 -6.52 -12.05
CA ALA A 165 -8.63 -6.47 -12.94
C ALA A 165 -8.73 -7.51 -14.07
N LEU A 166 -9.16 -8.74 -13.77
CA LEU A 166 -9.40 -9.74 -14.80
C LEU A 166 -10.48 -9.27 -15.79
N ALA A 167 -11.58 -8.72 -15.30
CA ALA A 167 -12.70 -8.24 -16.12
C ALA A 167 -12.32 -7.07 -17.05
N VAL A 168 -11.49 -6.14 -16.59
CA VAL A 168 -11.08 -4.96 -17.38
C VAL A 168 -9.90 -5.26 -18.29
N VAL A 169 -8.91 -6.01 -17.80
CA VAL A 169 -7.67 -6.23 -18.53
C VAL A 169 -7.91 -7.15 -19.73
N ARG A 170 -8.67 -8.23 -19.55
CA ARG A 170 -8.86 -9.29 -20.56
C ARG A 170 -10.34 -9.54 -20.87
N PRO A 171 -10.65 -10.04 -22.08
CA PRO A 171 -12.01 -10.47 -22.40
C PRO A 171 -12.46 -11.62 -21.50
N PHE A 172 -13.75 -11.66 -21.20
CA PHE A 172 -14.33 -12.67 -20.30
C PHE A 172 -14.12 -14.09 -20.83
N ARG A 173 -13.53 -14.95 -20.00
CA ARG A 173 -13.30 -16.36 -20.26
C ARG A 173 -13.50 -17.14 -18.96
N LEU A 174 -14.58 -17.91 -18.86
CA LEU A 174 -14.96 -18.60 -17.62
C LEU A 174 -13.82 -19.45 -17.02
N ALA A 175 -13.02 -20.11 -17.87
CA ALA A 175 -11.85 -20.87 -17.42
C ALA A 175 -10.80 -20.01 -16.68
N GLU A 176 -10.57 -18.76 -17.10
CA GLU A 176 -9.60 -17.86 -16.45
C GLU A 176 -10.11 -17.40 -15.07
N TRP A 177 -11.42 -17.19 -14.94
CA TRP A 177 -12.07 -16.85 -13.68
C TRP A 177 -12.02 -18.02 -12.68
N LEU A 178 -12.34 -19.23 -13.14
CA LEU A 178 -12.26 -20.43 -12.30
C LEU A 178 -10.84 -20.70 -11.82
N ILE A 179 -9.84 -20.59 -12.69
CA ILE A 179 -8.43 -20.81 -12.32
C ILE A 179 -7.95 -19.79 -11.28
N LEU A 180 -8.36 -18.53 -11.42
CA LEU A 180 -8.07 -17.50 -10.42
C LEU A 180 -8.70 -17.86 -9.06
N LEU A 181 -9.99 -18.21 -9.05
CA LEU A 181 -10.71 -18.60 -7.82
C LEU A 181 -10.10 -19.85 -7.17
N MET A 182 -9.71 -20.86 -7.97
CA MET A 182 -9.00 -22.03 -7.48
C MET A 182 -7.68 -21.64 -6.81
N GLY A 183 -6.92 -20.71 -7.40
CA GLY A 183 -5.70 -20.17 -6.78
C GLY A 183 -5.98 -19.51 -5.43
N ILE A 184 -7.05 -18.70 -5.34
CA ILE A 184 -7.45 -18.02 -4.09
C ILE A 184 -7.86 -19.02 -3.01
N LEU A 185 -8.60 -20.07 -3.37
CA LEU A 185 -9.11 -21.05 -2.42
C LEU A 185 -8.02 -22.04 -1.93
N LEU A 186 -6.96 -22.24 -2.70
CA LEU A 186 -5.94 -23.25 -2.39
C LEU A 186 -5.27 -23.06 -1.01
N PRO A 187 -4.82 -21.86 -0.60
CA PRO A 187 -4.28 -21.65 0.76
C PRO A 187 -5.30 -22.00 1.86
N PHE A 188 -6.58 -21.67 1.66
CA PHE A 188 -7.63 -22.03 2.62
C PHE A 188 -7.91 -23.53 2.65
N TYR A 189 -7.83 -24.21 1.51
CA TYR A 189 -7.94 -25.66 1.45
C TYR A 189 -6.87 -26.34 2.31
N PHE A 190 -5.60 -25.94 2.16
CA PHE A 190 -4.51 -26.50 2.97
C PHE A 190 -4.66 -26.18 4.46
N LEU A 191 -5.08 -24.95 4.80
CA LEU A 191 -5.36 -24.57 6.19
C LEU A 191 -6.49 -25.44 6.78
N PHE A 192 -7.58 -25.62 6.03
CA PHE A 192 -8.72 -26.44 6.46
C PHE A 192 -8.30 -27.89 6.67
N SER A 193 -7.55 -28.47 5.73
CA SER A 193 -7.01 -29.83 5.88
C SER A 193 -6.11 -29.97 7.10
N TRP A 194 -5.25 -28.97 7.37
CA TRP A 194 -4.40 -28.98 8.55
C TRP A 194 -5.21 -28.89 9.86
N LEU A 195 -6.22 -28.03 9.91
CA LEU A 195 -7.12 -27.94 11.08
C LEU A 195 -7.96 -29.21 11.27
N PHE A 196 -8.38 -29.85 10.17
CA PHE A 196 -9.08 -31.14 10.18
C PHE A 196 -8.20 -32.23 10.79
N LEU A 197 -6.97 -32.37 10.31
CA LEU A 197 -6.05 -33.41 10.79
C LEU A 197 -5.62 -33.25 12.25
N ASN A 198 -5.67 -32.02 12.79
CA ASN A 198 -5.33 -31.73 14.18
C ASN A 198 -6.57 -31.65 15.11
N ASP A 199 -7.75 -32.05 14.64
CA ASP A 199 -9.02 -31.97 15.39
C ASP A 199 -9.34 -30.56 15.92
N GLN A 200 -8.96 -29.53 15.15
CA GLN A 200 -9.11 -28.10 15.49
C GLN A 200 -10.07 -27.37 14.54
N LEU A 201 -10.98 -28.09 13.86
CA LEU A 201 -11.95 -27.52 12.91
C LEU A 201 -12.78 -26.37 13.48
N GLY A 202 -13.08 -26.39 14.78
CA GLY A 202 -13.80 -25.30 15.45
C GLY A 202 -13.10 -23.93 15.35
N ARG A 203 -11.76 -23.91 15.16
CA ARG A 203 -10.94 -22.70 15.05
C ARG A 203 -10.92 -22.06 13.66
N VAL A 204 -11.55 -22.69 12.66
CA VAL A 204 -11.58 -22.15 11.28
C VAL A 204 -12.14 -20.71 11.24
N ARG A 205 -13.10 -20.39 12.12
CA ARG A 205 -13.70 -19.04 12.20
C ARG A 205 -12.71 -17.94 12.55
N VAL A 206 -11.61 -18.26 13.24
CA VAL A 206 -10.58 -17.28 13.61
C VAL A 206 -9.78 -16.83 12.39
N PHE A 207 -9.61 -17.70 11.39
CA PHE A 207 -8.85 -17.41 10.18
C PHE A 207 -9.69 -16.79 9.06
N LEU A 208 -10.98 -16.57 9.30
CA LEU A 208 -11.89 -15.94 8.35
C LEU A 208 -12.00 -14.45 8.66
N PRO A 209 -12.03 -13.60 7.62
CA PRO A 209 -12.17 -12.16 7.82
C PRO A 209 -13.51 -11.82 8.49
N SER A 210 -13.45 -11.07 9.60
CA SER A 210 -14.61 -10.55 10.29
C SER A 210 -15.00 -9.16 9.74
N ILE A 211 -16.16 -9.09 9.12
CA ILE A 211 -16.71 -7.86 8.55
C ILE A 211 -17.64 -7.24 9.60
N GLU A 212 -17.23 -6.09 10.15
CA GLU A 212 -18.05 -5.28 11.04
C GLU A 212 -17.83 -3.82 10.63
N VAL A 213 -18.90 -3.17 10.17
CA VAL A 213 -18.85 -1.77 9.77
C VAL A 213 -18.78 -0.92 11.04
N ASP A 214 -17.65 -0.26 11.25
CA ASP A 214 -17.45 0.66 12.36
C ASP A 214 -16.77 1.94 11.85
N LEU A 215 -16.93 3.03 12.60
CA LEU A 215 -16.21 4.26 12.35
C LEU A 215 -14.76 4.10 12.86
N PRO A 216 -13.74 4.18 11.99
CA PRO A 216 -12.34 3.96 12.40
C PRO A 216 -11.84 5.01 13.39
N VAL A 217 -12.51 6.15 13.49
CA VAL A 217 -12.12 7.29 14.30
C VAL A 217 -13.23 7.62 15.29
N LYS A 218 -12.99 7.36 16.58
CA LYS A 218 -13.90 7.76 17.66
C LYS A 218 -13.75 9.23 18.06
N HIS A 219 -12.54 9.78 17.91
CA HIS A 219 -12.24 11.19 18.22
C HIS A 219 -11.48 11.86 17.08
N TRP A 220 -12.06 12.92 16.52
CA TRP A 220 -11.45 13.70 15.45
C TRP A 220 -10.48 14.72 16.04
N ASN A 221 -9.19 14.44 15.90
CA ASN A 221 -8.14 15.35 16.33
C ASN A 221 -7.74 16.29 15.18
N LEU A 222 -7.43 17.54 15.50
CA LEU A 222 -7.01 18.54 14.51
C LEU A 222 -5.82 18.08 13.63
N PRO A 223 -4.76 17.44 14.16
CA PRO A 223 -3.66 16.90 13.34
C PRO A 223 -4.11 15.86 12.31
N LEU A 224 -5.08 15.00 12.68
CA LEU A 224 -5.63 13.99 11.80
C LEU A 224 -6.39 14.63 10.63
N VAL A 225 -7.24 15.62 10.92
CA VAL A 225 -8.02 16.33 9.89
C VAL A 225 -7.11 17.07 8.92
N ILE A 226 -6.08 17.75 9.43
CA ILE A 226 -5.09 18.45 8.60
C ILE A 226 -4.33 17.45 7.72
N GLY A 227 -3.85 16.34 8.31
CA GLY A 227 -3.15 15.28 7.58
C GLY A 227 -3.99 14.70 6.44
N LEU A 228 -5.25 14.34 6.72
CA LEU A 228 -6.19 13.82 5.71
C LEU A 228 -6.50 14.87 4.62
N SER A 229 -6.65 16.14 4.99
CA SER A 229 -6.93 17.22 4.03
C SER A 229 -5.79 17.42 3.04
N VAL A 230 -4.55 17.40 3.52
CA VAL A 230 -3.35 17.52 2.68
C VAL A 230 -3.12 16.28 1.82
N LEU A 231 -3.40 15.11 2.35
CA LEU A 231 -3.37 13.85 1.61
C LEU A 231 -4.38 13.87 0.47
N LEU A 232 -5.62 14.28 0.75
CA LEU A 232 -6.67 14.46 -0.25
C LEU A 232 -6.25 15.48 -1.31
N LEU A 233 -5.66 16.61 -0.91
CA LEU A 233 -5.17 17.63 -1.84
C LEU A 233 -4.09 17.06 -2.78
N ASN A 234 -3.11 16.31 -2.26
CA ASN A 234 -2.10 15.65 -3.09
C ASN A 234 -2.72 14.67 -4.08
N LEU A 235 -3.71 13.90 -3.62
CA LEU A 235 -4.44 12.95 -4.46
C LEU A 235 -5.25 13.66 -5.55
N LEU A 236 -5.97 14.73 -5.22
CA LEU A 236 -6.79 15.50 -6.18
C LEU A 236 -5.93 16.15 -7.26
N VAL A 237 -4.80 16.76 -6.89
CA VAL A 237 -3.86 17.31 -7.88
C VAL A 237 -3.25 16.19 -8.74
N GLY A 238 -2.95 15.03 -8.14
CA GLY A 238 -2.50 13.84 -8.85
C GLY A 238 -3.52 13.37 -9.89
N PHE A 239 -4.80 13.29 -9.50
CA PHE A 239 -5.90 12.94 -10.39
C PHE A 239 -6.09 13.95 -11.53
N TYR A 240 -5.99 15.24 -11.25
CA TYR A 240 -6.10 16.28 -12.26
C TYR A 240 -5.07 16.09 -13.38
N TYR A 241 -3.79 15.91 -13.04
CA TYR A 241 -2.74 15.68 -14.04
C TYR A 241 -2.83 14.30 -14.69
N TRP A 242 -3.26 13.28 -13.94
CA TRP A 242 -3.53 11.94 -14.48
C TRP A 242 -4.59 12.01 -15.59
N GLN A 243 -5.69 12.69 -15.34
CA GLN A 243 -6.79 12.85 -16.29
C GLN A 243 -6.36 13.56 -17.58
N GLN A 244 -5.42 14.51 -17.49
CA GLN A 244 -4.85 15.16 -18.68
C GLN A 244 -3.96 14.22 -19.50
N SER A 245 -3.28 13.28 -18.84
CA SER A 245 -2.30 12.39 -19.47
C SER A 245 -2.91 11.09 -20.00
N ILE A 246 -4.05 10.64 -19.46
CA ILE A 246 -4.67 9.34 -19.78
C ILE A 246 -4.90 9.14 -21.29
N ASN A 247 -5.34 10.19 -22.00
CA ASN A 247 -5.67 10.10 -23.43
C ASN A 247 -4.47 9.81 -24.32
N ARG A 248 -3.26 10.13 -23.86
CA ARG A 248 -2.00 9.92 -24.61
C ARG A 248 -1.35 8.56 -24.31
N MET A 249 -1.90 7.80 -23.36
CA MET A 249 -1.34 6.52 -22.93
C MET A 249 -1.81 5.36 -23.82
N VAL A 250 -0.94 4.36 -23.96
CA VAL A 250 -1.26 3.08 -24.61
C VAL A 250 -2.38 2.36 -23.84
N ILE A 251 -3.23 1.59 -24.54
CA ILE A 251 -4.38 0.87 -23.96
C ILE A 251 -3.98 0.04 -22.73
N GLN A 252 -2.87 -0.69 -22.78
CA GLN A 252 -2.36 -1.47 -21.65
C GLN A 252 -2.18 -0.60 -20.41
N ILE A 253 -1.46 0.53 -20.54
CA ILE A 253 -1.16 1.44 -19.44
C ILE A 253 -2.45 2.05 -18.88
N ARG A 254 -3.41 2.43 -19.73
CA ARG A 254 -4.72 2.92 -19.29
C ARG A 254 -5.47 1.90 -18.45
N LYS A 255 -5.52 0.64 -18.90
CA LYS A 255 -6.16 -0.45 -18.14
C LYS A 255 -5.46 -0.69 -16.80
N THR A 256 -4.13 -0.64 -16.77
CA THR A 256 -3.36 -0.74 -15.51
C THR A 256 -3.68 0.41 -14.56
N TRP A 257 -3.81 1.65 -15.05
CA TRP A 257 -4.30 2.77 -14.24
C TRP A 257 -5.73 2.55 -13.74
N SER A 258 -6.63 1.98 -14.54
CA SER A 258 -7.98 1.62 -14.07
C SER A 258 -7.95 0.59 -12.94
N VAL A 259 -7.05 -0.39 -13.02
CA VAL A 259 -6.83 -1.36 -11.92
C VAL A 259 -6.29 -0.66 -10.68
N MET A 260 -5.33 0.26 -10.84
CA MET A 260 -4.80 1.06 -9.73
C MET A 260 -5.88 1.94 -9.08
N LEU A 261 -6.80 2.50 -9.86
CA LEU A 261 -7.92 3.31 -9.36
C LEU A 261 -8.85 2.46 -8.49
N VAL A 262 -9.25 1.29 -8.98
CA VAL A 262 -10.11 0.39 -8.20
C VAL A 262 -9.38 -0.10 -6.96
N MET A 263 -8.08 -0.40 -7.05
CA MET A 263 -7.26 -0.71 -5.89
C MET A 263 -7.28 0.43 -4.86
N LEU A 264 -7.17 1.70 -5.27
CA LEU A 264 -7.27 2.86 -4.36
C LEU A 264 -8.61 2.89 -3.64
N LEU A 265 -9.72 2.86 -4.38
CA LEU A 265 -11.07 3.00 -3.83
C LEU A 265 -11.38 1.87 -2.86
N ILE A 266 -10.99 0.66 -3.23
CA ILE A 266 -11.22 -0.55 -2.45
C ILE A 266 -10.35 -0.57 -1.18
N LEU A 267 -9.08 -0.20 -1.26
CA LEU A 267 -8.19 -0.14 -0.09
C LEU A 267 -8.56 0.99 0.87
N LEU A 268 -9.07 2.11 0.38
CA LEU A 268 -9.53 3.23 1.22
C LEU A 268 -10.75 2.85 2.08
N ALA A 269 -11.51 1.83 1.67
CA ALA A 269 -12.65 1.32 2.43
C ALA A 269 -12.25 0.38 3.59
N ILE A 270 -11.01 -0.12 3.62
CA ILE A 270 -10.56 -1.09 4.64
C ILE A 270 -10.81 -0.62 6.09
N PRO A 271 -10.41 0.61 6.48
CA PRO A 271 -10.60 1.08 7.86
C PRO A 271 -12.06 1.11 8.32
N PHE A 272 -13.02 1.13 7.38
CA PHE A 272 -14.45 1.24 7.66
C PHE A 272 -15.18 -0.11 7.67
N ILE A 273 -14.63 -1.14 7.02
CA ILE A 273 -15.32 -2.42 6.77
C ILE A 273 -14.88 -3.51 7.75
N PHE A 274 -13.61 -3.47 8.18
CA PHE A 274 -13.02 -4.54 8.99
C PHE A 274 -12.87 -4.16 10.45
N ARG A 275 -13.28 -5.10 11.30
CA ARG A 275 -13.30 -4.95 12.76
C ARG A 275 -11.90 -4.65 13.32
N HIS A 276 -11.80 -3.71 14.25
CA HIS A 276 -10.58 -3.39 15.03
C HIS A 276 -9.34 -2.99 14.20
N THR A 277 -9.47 -2.78 12.89
CA THR A 277 -8.33 -2.47 12.02
C THR A 277 -7.85 -1.01 12.14
N GLY A 278 -8.72 -0.11 12.61
CA GLY A 278 -8.41 1.31 12.86
C GLY A 278 -7.91 2.07 11.63
N ILE A 279 -7.49 3.32 11.82
CA ILE A 279 -6.92 4.17 10.76
C ILE A 279 -5.58 3.61 10.22
N GLU A 280 -4.88 2.83 11.04
CA GLU A 280 -3.58 2.23 10.72
C GLU A 280 -3.63 1.26 9.54
N SER A 281 -4.75 0.54 9.40
CA SER A 281 -5.00 -0.31 8.24
C SER A 281 -5.06 0.47 6.92
N GLY A 282 -5.40 1.76 7.00
CA GLY A 282 -5.41 2.69 5.87
C GLY A 282 -4.05 2.87 5.22
N VAL A 283 -2.94 2.53 5.89
CA VAL A 283 -1.59 2.58 5.31
C VAL A 283 -1.46 1.71 4.05
N MET A 284 -2.36 0.73 3.87
CA MET A 284 -2.40 -0.08 2.66
C MET A 284 -2.72 0.73 1.40
N CYS A 285 -3.49 1.82 1.53
CA CYS A 285 -3.80 2.68 0.40
C CYS A 285 -2.59 3.48 -0.09
N LEU A 286 -1.47 3.52 0.65
CA LEU A 286 -0.25 4.20 0.23
C LEU A 286 0.23 3.75 -1.15
N VAL A 287 0.07 2.47 -1.50
CA VAL A 287 0.55 1.92 -2.78
C VAL A 287 -0.11 2.64 -3.97
N PRO A 288 -1.45 2.63 -4.12
CA PRO A 288 -2.10 3.38 -5.19
C PRO A 288 -2.05 4.89 -4.96
N LEU A 289 -2.16 5.37 -3.72
CA LEU A 289 -2.15 6.80 -3.40
C LEU A 289 -0.83 7.47 -3.83
N ALA A 290 0.31 6.87 -3.50
CA ALA A 290 1.62 7.36 -3.90
C ALA A 290 1.79 7.33 -5.43
N SER A 291 1.22 6.32 -6.09
CA SER A 291 1.25 6.21 -7.55
C SER A 291 0.54 7.41 -8.20
N TYR A 292 -0.65 7.78 -7.73
CA TYR A 292 -1.37 8.97 -8.23
C TYR A 292 -0.70 10.29 -7.82
N ALA A 293 -0.30 10.43 -6.55
CA ALA A 293 0.38 11.63 -6.06
C ALA A 293 1.70 11.88 -6.81
N SER A 294 2.42 10.83 -7.22
CA SER A 294 3.65 10.95 -8.01
C SER A 294 3.43 11.57 -9.39
N ILE A 295 2.22 11.51 -9.94
CA ILE A 295 1.88 12.24 -11.18
C ILE A 295 1.89 13.75 -10.92
N ALA A 296 1.34 14.21 -9.78
CA ALA A 296 1.41 15.61 -9.40
C ALA A 296 2.86 16.12 -9.29
N PHE A 297 3.77 15.25 -8.85
CA PHE A 297 5.19 15.59 -8.73
C PHE A 297 5.97 15.51 -10.05
N SER A 298 5.57 14.66 -11.00
CA SER A 298 6.30 14.43 -12.26
C SER A 298 5.75 15.21 -13.46
N ALA A 299 4.43 15.33 -13.61
CA ALA A 299 3.79 15.89 -14.80
C ALA A 299 3.97 17.40 -15.01
N PRO A 300 3.94 18.29 -13.98
CA PRO A 300 4.05 19.73 -14.19
C PRO A 300 5.42 20.14 -14.74
N ARG A 301 5.45 20.96 -15.80
CA ARG A 301 6.69 21.53 -16.35
C ARG A 301 7.36 22.51 -15.37
N ARG A 302 6.56 23.37 -14.73
CA ARG A 302 7.04 24.30 -13.69
C ARG A 302 7.07 23.58 -12.34
N LEU A 303 8.14 23.80 -11.57
CA LEU A 303 8.36 23.15 -10.27
C LEU A 303 7.56 23.81 -9.12
N ILE A 304 6.79 24.86 -9.39
CA ILE A 304 6.03 25.59 -8.37
C ILE A 304 5.03 24.68 -7.67
N VAL A 305 4.14 24.02 -8.44
CA VAL A 305 3.11 23.12 -7.89
C VAL A 305 3.75 21.91 -7.17
N PRO A 306 4.69 21.15 -7.78
CA PRO A 306 5.36 20.05 -7.08
C PRO A 306 6.06 20.46 -5.79
N ASN A 307 6.79 21.59 -5.79
CA ASN A 307 7.49 22.04 -4.59
C ASN A 307 6.51 22.51 -3.50
N LEU A 308 5.43 23.19 -3.87
CA LEU A 308 4.39 23.61 -2.92
C LEU A 308 3.75 22.39 -2.24
N LEU A 309 3.35 21.39 -3.02
CA LEU A 309 2.80 20.14 -2.50
C LEU A 309 3.77 19.43 -1.55
N PHE A 310 5.05 19.34 -1.94
CA PHE A 310 6.09 18.70 -1.14
C PHE A 310 6.32 19.42 0.19
N TRP A 311 6.49 20.74 0.16
CA TRP A 311 6.74 21.52 1.37
C TRP A 311 5.53 21.62 2.28
N LEU A 312 4.32 21.68 1.70
CA LEU A 312 3.09 21.63 2.47
C LEU A 312 2.96 20.28 3.18
N ALA A 313 3.22 19.17 2.49
CA ALA A 313 3.26 17.86 3.13
C ALA A 313 4.35 17.79 4.22
N ALA A 314 5.57 18.24 3.94
CA ALA A 314 6.65 18.28 4.92
C ALA A 314 6.29 19.09 6.18
N ALA A 315 5.67 20.26 6.01
CA ALA A 315 5.22 21.10 7.12
C ALA A 315 4.16 20.40 7.98
N VAL A 316 3.21 19.68 7.36
CA VAL A 316 2.21 18.89 8.09
C VAL A 316 2.81 17.68 8.79
N ILE A 317 3.80 17.01 8.20
CA ILE A 317 4.53 15.90 8.85
C ILE A 317 5.22 16.43 10.11
N VAL A 318 5.93 17.55 10.01
CA VAL A 318 6.60 18.16 11.16
C VAL A 318 5.56 18.55 12.20
N TYR A 319 4.48 19.26 11.81
CA TYR A 319 3.41 19.64 12.73
C TYR A 319 2.78 18.43 13.43
N ASN A 320 2.34 17.41 12.68
CA ASN A 320 1.61 16.26 13.22
C ASN A 320 2.48 15.39 14.13
N ASN A 321 3.72 15.11 13.72
CA ASN A 321 4.60 14.19 14.46
C ASN A 321 5.41 14.89 15.56
N TRP A 322 5.66 16.21 15.48
CA TRP A 322 6.40 16.94 16.52
C TRP A 322 5.50 17.63 17.56
N LEU A 323 4.21 17.87 17.29
CA LEU A 323 3.29 18.33 18.34
C LEU A 323 3.12 17.34 19.49
N LEU A 324 3.46 16.06 19.27
CA LEU A 324 3.52 15.05 20.33
C LEU A 324 4.59 15.36 21.39
N PHE A 325 5.66 16.10 21.07
CA PHE A 325 6.66 16.50 22.07
C PHE A 325 6.18 17.50 23.11
N LYS A 326 4.97 18.07 22.94
CA LYS A 326 4.46 19.15 23.79
C LYS A 326 3.32 18.73 24.72
N ASN A 327 2.81 17.51 24.61
CA ASN A 327 1.75 16.95 25.45
C ASN A 327 2.26 15.75 26.24
#